data_AF-A0A955MV89-F1
#
_entry.id   AF-A0A955MV89-F1
#
_cell.length_a   1.000
_cell.length_b   1.000
_cell.length_c   1.000
_cell.angle_alpha   90.00
_cell.angle_beta   90.00
_cell.angle_gamma   90.00
#
_symmetry.space_group_name_H-M   'P 1'
#
loop_
_entity.id
_entity.type
_entity.pdbx_description
1 polymer ?
#
loop_
_entity_poly.entity_id
_entity_poly.type
_entity_poly.pdbx_seq_one_letter_code
_entity_poly.pdbx_strand_id
1 'polypeptide(L)'
;QSRIRLKDWDRRALFFFFTVLVPFIIFCAASSRLPLYILPVFIPLSLISARCWTKWKPEWIEGGRPVAATAVFVMYAILLVSVKGGMAYWPTDRDTRAFWDEIQDKLPKDRSELVVVNMRKRGLGFYADMGVELVTTKSDPYPTFAEVERLSEEVHELPTCGHHHVFLVRDREFDQALEMIQESGATYTIQEGPDPISIITTDPAKPEGRIVRLAALGDTRSGDSGQIQLGSALYHTDESEALNGIVLLGDNISFLGEPEYFEEHFVKPYNALLDAGVKFFAVLGNHDIKGGHSGFQLNHPFLNMNGRRYYSEVFGENLVECFMLDTNTIVADPKQVDWLNRSLQKSKARWKVVAMHEPIYGAIERRPEADEQLRERLEPIFVKGGVDIALSGHNHVYQRRQPVKNIHYFTAGSGGKLDRGQNLEEDPGLLAGNDQTNVALILEFNESECRFEAIDSLEDVVDSGTIPESSNLAEAPL
;
A
#
# COMPACT_ATOMS: atom_id res chain seq x y z
N GLN A 1 30.44 -46.89 -36.59
CA GLN A 1 30.72 -45.68 -35.79
C GLN A 1 30.60 -46.05 -34.32
N SER A 2 31.73 -46.14 -33.61
CA SER A 2 31.74 -46.51 -32.19
C SER A 2 31.12 -45.39 -31.36
N ARG A 3 30.01 -45.70 -30.66
CA ARG A 3 29.47 -44.80 -29.64
C ARG A 3 30.45 -44.78 -28.47
N ILE A 4 31.22 -43.70 -28.35
CA ILE A 4 32.09 -43.43 -27.19
C ILE A 4 31.18 -43.42 -25.95
N ARG A 5 31.45 -44.28 -24.96
CA ARG A 5 30.66 -44.34 -23.73
C ARG A 5 31.23 -43.34 -22.72
N LEU A 6 30.38 -42.69 -21.94
CA LEU A 6 30.78 -41.72 -20.89
C LEU A 6 31.85 -42.26 -19.91
N LYS A 7 31.92 -43.58 -19.72
CA LYS A 7 32.92 -44.25 -18.87
C LYS A 7 34.36 -44.18 -19.43
N ASP A 8 34.50 -43.90 -20.72
CA ASP A 8 35.79 -43.84 -21.42
C ASP A 8 36.41 -42.43 -21.37
N TRP A 9 35.70 -41.45 -20.81
CA TRP A 9 36.17 -40.07 -20.67
C TRP A 9 37.10 -39.92 -19.47
N ASP A 10 38.14 -39.09 -19.62
CA ASP A 10 38.98 -38.67 -18.49
C ASP A 10 38.09 -38.02 -17.41
N ARG A 11 38.29 -38.42 -16.15
CA ARG A 11 37.59 -37.88 -14.98
C ARG A 11 37.69 -36.36 -14.90
N ARG A 12 38.80 -35.77 -15.37
CA ARG A 12 38.97 -34.31 -15.44
C ARG A 12 38.09 -33.67 -16.51
N ALA A 13 37.93 -34.32 -17.65
CA ALA A 13 37.06 -33.86 -18.72
C ALA A 13 35.58 -33.95 -18.30
N LEU A 14 35.19 -35.04 -17.62
CA LEU A 14 33.85 -35.18 -17.05
C LEU A 14 33.55 -34.09 -16.01
N PHE A 15 34.50 -33.80 -15.11
CA PHE A 15 34.37 -32.72 -14.14
C PHE A 15 34.19 -31.36 -14.85
N PHE A 16 35.05 -31.00 -15.81
CA PHE A 16 34.89 -29.74 -16.53
C PHE A 16 33.53 -29.65 -17.27
N PHE A 17 33.13 -30.75 -17.91
CA PHE A 17 31.88 -30.82 -18.64
C PHE A 17 30.65 -30.61 -17.74
N PHE A 18 30.54 -31.35 -16.65
CA PHE A 18 29.35 -31.30 -15.78
C PHE A 18 29.31 -30.07 -14.86
N THR A 19 30.46 -29.56 -14.43
CA THR A 19 30.50 -28.49 -13.42
C THR A 19 30.67 -27.08 -14.02
N VAL A 20 31.07 -26.97 -15.29
CA VAL A 20 31.26 -25.67 -15.96
C VAL A 20 30.42 -25.59 -17.23
N LEU A 21 30.58 -26.54 -18.16
CA LEU A 21 29.97 -26.44 -19.48
C LEU A 21 28.45 -26.64 -19.45
N VAL A 22 27.95 -27.64 -18.71
CA VAL A 22 26.50 -27.90 -18.59
C VAL A 22 25.75 -26.73 -17.97
N PRO A 23 26.14 -26.18 -16.79
CA PRO A 23 25.51 -24.98 -16.25
C PRO A 23 25.56 -23.78 -17.18
N PHE A 24 26.67 -23.59 -17.91
CA PHE A 24 26.81 -22.51 -18.87
C PHE A 24 25.86 -22.67 -20.07
N ILE A 25 25.71 -23.88 -20.61
CA ILE A 25 24.75 -24.16 -21.69
C ILE A 25 23.31 -23.94 -21.20
N ILE A 26 22.97 -24.39 -19.98
CA ILE A 26 21.66 -24.15 -19.37
C ILE A 26 21.40 -22.65 -19.22
N PHE A 27 22.39 -21.87 -18.76
CA PHE A 27 22.29 -20.40 -18.69
C PHE A 27 22.05 -19.75 -20.06
N CYS A 28 22.76 -20.19 -21.10
CA CYS A 28 22.59 -19.68 -22.47
C CYS A 28 21.22 -20.06 -23.06
N ALA A 29 20.65 -21.20 -22.67
CA ALA A 29 19.35 -21.68 -23.15
C ALA A 29 18.15 -21.15 -22.34
N ALA A 30 18.37 -20.73 -21.09
CA ALA A 30 17.31 -20.22 -20.22
C ALA A 30 16.77 -18.87 -20.72
N SER A 31 15.44 -18.74 -20.74
CA SER A 31 14.74 -17.49 -21.09
C SER A 31 14.95 -16.39 -20.04
N SER A 32 15.21 -16.77 -18.79
CA SER A 32 15.52 -15.89 -17.67
C SER A 32 17.01 -15.96 -17.33
N ARG A 33 17.72 -14.83 -17.46
CA ARG A 33 19.18 -14.73 -17.23
C ARG A 33 19.49 -14.24 -15.81
N LEU A 34 18.90 -14.87 -14.80
CA LEU A 34 19.20 -14.50 -13.42
C LEU A 34 20.66 -14.85 -13.09
N PRO A 35 21.41 -13.95 -12.40
CA PRO A 35 22.81 -14.19 -12.03
C PRO A 35 23.01 -15.49 -11.22
N LEU A 36 21.96 -15.95 -10.52
CA LEU A 36 21.96 -17.18 -9.73
C LEU A 36 22.24 -18.45 -10.56
N TYR A 37 21.96 -18.47 -11.85
CA TYR A 37 22.24 -19.63 -12.71
C TYR A 37 23.74 -19.88 -12.93
N ILE A 38 24.58 -18.87 -12.71
CA ILE A 38 26.04 -18.97 -12.87
C ILE A 38 26.71 -19.32 -11.53
N LEU A 39 26.00 -19.16 -10.40
CA LEU A 39 26.54 -19.41 -9.05
C LEU A 39 27.21 -20.79 -8.89
N PRO A 40 26.66 -21.88 -9.44
CA PRO A 40 27.30 -23.21 -9.38
C PRO A 40 28.66 -23.30 -10.08
N VAL A 41 28.97 -22.39 -11.02
CA VAL A 41 30.23 -22.36 -11.76
C VAL A 41 31.37 -21.72 -10.94
N PHE A 42 31.04 -20.88 -9.95
CA PHE A 42 32.05 -20.20 -9.14
C PHE A 42 32.86 -21.17 -8.27
N ILE A 43 32.24 -22.20 -7.68
CA ILE A 43 32.95 -23.17 -6.81
C ILE A 43 34.05 -23.92 -7.59
N PRO A 44 33.77 -24.55 -8.76
CA PRO A 44 34.80 -25.15 -9.61
C PRO A 44 35.88 -24.16 -10.05
N LEU A 45 35.51 -22.95 -10.45
CA LEU A 45 36.46 -21.92 -10.87
C LEU A 45 37.40 -21.48 -9.73
N SER A 46 36.88 -21.33 -8.51
CA SER A 46 37.68 -21.02 -7.33
C SER A 46 38.67 -22.14 -7.02
N LEU A 47 38.25 -23.41 -7.11
CA LEU A 47 39.12 -24.56 -6.90
C LEU A 47 40.20 -24.70 -7.97
N ILE A 48 39.87 -24.45 -9.24
CA ILE A 48 40.85 -24.44 -10.35
C ILE A 48 41.85 -23.30 -10.14
N SER A 49 41.38 -22.10 -9.82
CA SER A 49 42.22 -20.93 -9.55
C SER A 49 43.17 -21.17 -8.37
N ALA A 50 42.66 -21.72 -7.25
CA ALA A 50 43.47 -22.08 -6.09
C ALA A 50 44.52 -23.15 -6.43
N ARG A 51 44.16 -24.13 -7.27
CA ARG A 51 45.09 -25.17 -7.73
C ARG A 51 46.17 -24.64 -8.68
N CYS A 52 45.82 -23.73 -9.58
CA CYS A 52 46.78 -23.04 -10.43
C CYS A 52 47.72 -22.19 -9.57
N TRP A 53 47.18 -21.47 -8.58
CA TRP A 53 47.96 -20.66 -7.64
C TRP A 53 48.97 -21.48 -6.84
N THR A 54 48.56 -22.64 -6.31
CA THR A 54 49.47 -23.54 -5.57
C THR A 54 50.56 -24.15 -6.44
N LYS A 55 50.33 -24.34 -7.74
CA LYS A 55 51.36 -24.82 -8.69
C LYS A 55 52.26 -23.71 -9.20
N TRP A 56 51.71 -22.52 -9.39
CA TRP A 56 52.38 -21.35 -9.96
C TRP A 56 52.95 -20.44 -8.87
N LYS A 57 53.37 -21.02 -7.73
CA LYS A 57 53.96 -20.33 -6.58
C LYS A 57 55.11 -19.44 -7.07
N PRO A 58 54.92 -18.12 -7.14
CA PRO A 58 55.99 -17.23 -7.57
C PRO A 58 56.99 -17.07 -6.43
N GLU A 59 58.30 -17.10 -6.71
CA GLU A 59 59.37 -17.05 -5.70
C GLU A 59 59.27 -15.83 -4.75
N TRP A 60 58.67 -14.72 -5.20
CA TRP A 60 58.45 -13.51 -4.40
C TRP A 60 57.41 -13.65 -3.27
N ILE A 61 56.60 -14.71 -3.26
CA ILE A 61 55.65 -15.04 -2.18
C ILE A 61 56.32 -15.93 -1.11
N GLU A 62 57.22 -16.83 -1.49
CA GLU A 62 57.92 -17.73 -0.55
C GLU A 62 58.97 -17.00 0.30
N GLY A 63 59.51 -15.87 -0.18
CA GLY A 63 60.47 -15.03 0.55
C GLY A 63 59.92 -14.25 1.77
N GLY A 64 58.71 -14.58 2.26
CA GLY A 64 58.20 -14.03 3.52
C GLY A 64 57.87 -12.54 3.51
N ARG A 65 57.45 -11.98 2.37
CA ARG A 65 56.94 -10.60 2.29
C ARG A 65 55.40 -10.60 2.28
N PRO A 66 54.73 -10.74 3.44
CA PRO A 66 53.26 -10.76 3.52
C PRO A 66 52.64 -9.51 2.89
N VAL A 67 53.36 -8.39 2.89
CA VAL A 67 52.98 -7.13 2.24
C VAL A 67 52.68 -7.31 0.74
N ALA A 68 53.44 -8.14 0.01
CA ALA A 68 53.24 -8.33 -1.43
C ALA A 68 51.98 -9.16 -1.74
N ALA A 69 51.71 -10.20 -0.94
CA ALA A 69 50.49 -11.00 -1.08
C ALA A 69 49.24 -10.18 -0.70
N THR A 70 49.32 -9.41 0.39
CA THR A 70 48.26 -8.47 0.78
C THR A 70 48.03 -7.41 -0.29
N ALA A 71 49.09 -6.86 -0.90
CA ALA A 71 48.97 -5.89 -1.98
C ALA A 71 48.24 -6.48 -3.20
N VAL A 72 48.51 -7.73 -3.59
CA VAL A 72 47.79 -8.38 -4.69
C VAL A 72 46.32 -8.62 -4.35
N PHE A 73 46.01 -9.03 -3.12
CA PHE A 73 44.62 -9.17 -2.69
C PHE A 73 43.87 -7.83 -2.69
N VAL A 74 44.51 -6.77 -2.19
CA VAL A 74 43.97 -5.42 -2.20
C VAL A 74 43.77 -4.92 -3.63
N MET A 75 44.74 -5.11 -4.52
CA MET A 75 44.59 -4.77 -5.94
C MET A 75 43.45 -5.55 -6.60
N TYR A 76 43.27 -6.83 -6.27
CA TYR A 76 42.18 -7.63 -6.79
C TYR A 76 40.82 -7.17 -6.25
N ALA A 77 40.73 -6.83 -4.96
CA ALA A 77 39.53 -6.26 -4.37
C ALA A 77 39.17 -4.90 -5.00
N ILE A 78 40.17 -4.03 -5.18
CA ILE A 78 40.00 -2.76 -5.90
C ILE A 78 39.51 -3.03 -7.32
N LEU A 79 40.13 -3.95 -8.07
CA LEU A 79 39.70 -4.30 -9.41
C LEU A 79 38.24 -4.77 -9.45
N LEU A 80 37.82 -5.64 -8.52
CA LEU A 80 36.43 -6.11 -8.44
C LEU A 80 35.46 -4.96 -8.15
N VAL A 81 35.79 -4.08 -7.20
CA VAL A 81 34.98 -2.89 -6.90
C VAL A 81 34.94 -1.94 -8.09
N SER A 82 36.07 -1.71 -8.76
CA SER A 82 36.16 -0.85 -9.94
C SER A 82 35.39 -1.44 -11.13
N VAL A 83 35.45 -2.76 -11.36
CA VAL A 83 34.67 -3.43 -12.40
C VAL A 83 33.19 -3.36 -12.07
N LYS A 84 32.79 -3.64 -10.82
CA LYS A 84 31.39 -3.55 -10.39
C LYS A 84 30.86 -2.12 -10.48
N GLY A 85 31.66 -1.14 -10.05
CA GLY A 85 31.36 0.29 -10.20
C GLY A 85 31.23 0.67 -11.67
N GLY A 86 32.20 0.29 -12.50
CA GLY A 86 32.15 0.53 -13.95
C GLY A 86 30.92 -0.09 -14.61
N MET A 87 30.54 -1.32 -14.23
CA MET A 87 29.31 -1.97 -14.70
C MET A 87 28.04 -1.28 -14.20
N ALA A 88 28.04 -0.75 -12.97
CA ALA A 88 26.90 -0.03 -12.40
C ALA A 88 26.64 1.32 -13.09
N TYR A 89 27.67 1.93 -13.69
CA TYR A 89 27.57 3.15 -14.50
C TYR A 89 27.66 2.87 -16.00
N TRP A 90 27.66 1.59 -16.41
CA TRP A 90 27.70 1.25 -17.83
C TRP A 90 26.33 1.54 -18.45
N PRO A 91 26.26 2.40 -19.48
CA PRO A 91 24.98 2.76 -20.07
C PRO A 91 24.33 1.53 -20.70
N THR A 92 23.08 1.27 -20.31
CA THR A 92 22.23 0.24 -20.90
C THR A 92 20.86 0.81 -21.20
N ASP A 93 20.16 0.24 -22.17
CA ASP A 93 18.76 0.55 -22.51
C ASP A 93 17.78 0.32 -21.34
N ARG A 94 18.24 -0.44 -20.33
CA ARG A 94 17.53 -0.74 -19.08
C ARG A 94 17.84 0.25 -17.96
N ASP A 95 18.85 1.11 -18.12
CA ASP A 95 19.10 2.18 -17.17
C ASP A 95 17.92 3.16 -17.22
N THR A 96 17.30 3.35 -16.07
CA THR A 96 16.10 4.16 -15.89
C THR A 96 16.43 5.49 -15.21
N ARG A 97 17.68 5.71 -14.75
CA ARG A 97 18.11 6.97 -14.13
C ARG A 97 18.07 8.13 -15.11
N ALA A 98 18.84 8.01 -16.20
CA ALA A 98 18.86 9.04 -17.24
C ALA A 98 17.47 9.25 -17.84
N PHE A 99 16.71 8.16 -18.00
CA PHE A 99 15.35 8.24 -18.49
C PHE A 99 14.42 8.99 -17.52
N TRP A 100 14.53 8.75 -16.21
CA TRP A 100 13.81 9.50 -15.17
C TRP A 100 14.22 10.98 -15.16
N ASP A 101 15.52 11.26 -15.21
CA ASP A 101 16.06 12.62 -15.22
C ASP A 101 15.49 13.45 -16.39
N GLU A 102 15.23 12.82 -17.54
CA GLU A 102 14.67 13.46 -18.73
C GLU A 102 13.15 13.69 -18.67
N ILE A 103 12.41 12.93 -17.86
CA ILE A 103 10.93 13.03 -17.79
C ILE A 103 10.41 13.72 -16.54
N GLN A 104 11.12 13.69 -15.41
CA GLN A 104 10.59 14.12 -14.11
C GLN A 104 10.04 15.55 -14.12
N ASP A 105 10.71 16.48 -14.81
CA ASP A 105 10.31 17.88 -14.89
C ASP A 105 9.07 18.12 -15.79
N LYS A 106 8.66 17.11 -16.58
CA LYS A 106 7.48 17.14 -17.46
C LYS A 106 6.24 16.54 -16.81
N LEU A 107 6.40 15.84 -15.69
CA LEU A 107 5.31 15.19 -14.97
C LEU A 107 4.56 16.22 -14.11
N PRO A 108 3.26 16.02 -13.87
CA PRO A 108 2.53 16.80 -12.88
C PRO A 108 3.17 16.68 -11.49
N LYS A 109 3.08 17.75 -10.70
CA LYS A 109 3.64 17.80 -9.33
C LYS A 109 2.66 17.38 -8.25
N ASP A 110 1.39 17.37 -8.62
CA ASP A 110 0.29 16.81 -7.89
C ASP A 110 0.23 15.30 -8.11
N ARG A 111 -0.68 14.68 -7.37
CA ARG A 111 -0.79 13.23 -7.30
C ARG A 111 -0.94 12.62 -8.70
N SER A 112 -0.03 11.72 -9.03
CA SER A 112 0.10 11.13 -10.35
C SER A 112 0.40 9.64 -10.23
N GLU A 113 0.06 8.89 -11.27
CA GLU A 113 0.45 7.51 -11.49
C GLU A 113 1.17 7.40 -12.84
N LEU A 114 2.28 6.68 -12.88
CA LEU A 114 3.10 6.51 -14.07
C LEU A 114 2.80 5.17 -14.74
N VAL A 115 2.10 5.23 -15.87
CA VAL A 115 1.67 4.04 -16.62
C VAL A 115 2.63 3.76 -17.76
N VAL A 116 3.33 2.63 -17.70
CA VAL A 116 4.38 2.27 -18.66
C VAL A 116 3.88 1.21 -19.65
N VAL A 117 3.51 1.65 -20.86
CA VAL A 117 2.84 0.78 -21.84
C VAL A 117 3.83 -0.09 -22.63
N ASN A 118 3.76 -1.41 -22.47
CA ASN A 118 4.56 -2.41 -23.20
C ASN A 118 6.10 -2.21 -23.10
N MET A 119 6.60 -1.50 -22.08
CA MET A 119 8.04 -1.27 -21.88
C MET A 119 8.57 -1.95 -20.61
N ARG A 120 9.82 -2.40 -20.68
CA ARG A 120 10.52 -3.00 -19.54
C ARG A 120 11.31 -1.95 -18.76
N LYS A 121 10.65 -0.89 -18.30
CA LYS A 121 11.25 0.20 -17.50
C LYS A 121 10.99 0.02 -16.00
N ARG A 122 11.15 -1.21 -15.52
CA ARG A 122 10.86 -1.61 -14.12
C ARG A 122 11.64 -0.83 -13.06
N GLY A 123 12.76 -0.23 -13.44
CA GLY A 123 13.58 0.56 -12.50
C GLY A 123 13.00 1.93 -12.18
N LEU A 124 11.97 2.39 -12.89
CA LEU A 124 11.30 3.66 -12.62
C LEU A 124 10.71 3.74 -11.22
N GLY A 125 10.17 2.63 -10.68
CA GLY A 125 9.65 2.58 -9.31
C GLY A 125 10.70 2.77 -8.21
N PHE A 126 11.99 2.89 -8.53
CA PHE A 126 13.04 3.28 -7.57
C PHE A 126 13.31 4.79 -7.55
N TYR A 127 12.87 5.53 -8.57
CA TYR A 127 13.16 6.95 -8.76
C TYR A 127 11.92 7.82 -8.76
N ALA A 128 10.79 7.25 -9.18
CA ALA A 128 9.52 7.94 -9.21
C ALA A 128 8.94 8.03 -7.79
N ASP A 129 8.65 9.25 -7.34
CA ASP A 129 7.89 9.52 -6.12
C ASP A 129 6.37 9.31 -6.34
N MET A 130 6.02 8.33 -7.19
CA MET A 130 4.64 8.02 -7.62
C MET A 130 4.50 6.55 -7.98
N GLY A 131 3.26 6.04 -7.98
CA GLY A 131 2.94 4.70 -8.45
C GLY A 131 3.48 4.43 -9.86
N VAL A 132 4.04 3.24 -10.10
CA VAL A 132 4.55 2.86 -11.43
C VAL A 132 3.92 1.54 -11.87
N GLU A 133 2.98 1.67 -12.79
CA GLU A 133 2.17 0.63 -13.41
C GLU A 133 2.83 0.12 -14.70
N LEU A 134 2.88 -1.21 -14.90
CA LEU A 134 3.44 -1.82 -16.11
C LEU A 134 2.36 -2.53 -16.92
N VAL A 135 1.68 -1.79 -17.78
CA VAL A 135 0.53 -2.30 -18.53
C VAL A 135 0.90 -2.87 -19.89
N THR A 136 0.03 -3.72 -20.44
CA THR A 136 0.17 -4.28 -21.79
C THR A 136 -1.05 -4.05 -22.67
N THR A 137 -0.83 -3.86 -23.98
CA THR A 137 -1.92 -3.81 -24.98
C THR A 137 -2.26 -5.18 -25.57
N LYS A 138 -1.61 -6.25 -25.10
CA LYS A 138 -1.84 -7.61 -25.61
C LYS A 138 -3.06 -8.25 -24.94
N SER A 139 -3.92 -8.85 -25.73
CA SER A 139 -5.09 -9.59 -25.25
C SER A 139 -4.73 -10.86 -24.47
N ASP A 140 -3.60 -11.50 -24.80
CA ASP A 140 -3.06 -12.69 -24.14
C ASP A 140 -1.57 -12.46 -23.78
N PRO A 141 -1.28 -11.83 -22.63
CA PRO A 141 0.09 -11.68 -22.16
C PRO A 141 0.68 -13.05 -21.82
N TYR A 142 1.98 -13.24 -22.10
CA TYR A 142 2.68 -14.47 -21.71
C TYR A 142 2.50 -14.72 -20.21
N PRO A 143 2.26 -15.97 -19.77
CA PRO A 143 2.12 -16.27 -18.35
C PRO A 143 3.40 -15.89 -17.61
N THR A 144 3.31 -14.80 -16.85
CA THR A 144 4.34 -14.36 -15.90
C THR A 144 3.95 -14.76 -14.50
N PHE A 145 4.91 -14.77 -13.57
CA PHE A 145 4.65 -15.05 -12.15
C PHE A 145 3.87 -13.94 -11.43
N ALA A 146 3.65 -12.80 -12.10
CA ALA A 146 2.80 -11.70 -11.64
C ALA A 146 1.72 -11.48 -12.70
N GLU A 147 0.51 -11.12 -12.26
CA GLU A 147 -0.53 -10.59 -13.13
C GLU A 147 0.00 -9.32 -13.81
N VAL A 148 -0.33 -9.14 -15.09
CA VAL A 148 0.06 -7.97 -15.87
C VAL A 148 -1.24 -7.29 -16.27
N GLU A 149 -1.48 -6.14 -15.66
CA GLU A 149 -2.57 -5.22 -15.95
C GLU A 149 -2.68 -4.94 -17.45
N ARG A 150 -3.91 -4.88 -17.97
CA ARG A 150 -4.13 -4.46 -19.36
C ARG A 150 -4.30 -2.96 -19.43
N LEU A 151 -3.83 -2.36 -20.53
CA LEU A 151 -4.10 -0.93 -20.79
C LEU A 151 -5.60 -0.62 -20.80
N SER A 152 -6.44 -1.57 -21.22
CA SER A 152 -7.89 -1.41 -21.21
C SER A 152 -8.51 -1.36 -19.80
N GLU A 153 -7.87 -2.01 -18.83
CA GLU A 153 -8.31 -2.01 -17.42
C GLU A 153 -7.97 -0.64 -16.83
N GLU A 154 -6.72 -0.20 -16.97
CA GLU A 154 -6.25 1.14 -16.59
C GLU A 154 -7.09 2.29 -17.18
N VAL A 155 -7.35 2.24 -18.49
CA VAL A 155 -8.13 3.27 -19.19
C VAL A 155 -9.58 3.31 -18.71
N HIS A 156 -10.12 2.19 -18.21
CA HIS A 156 -11.47 2.13 -17.67
C HIS A 156 -11.60 2.89 -16.35
N GLU A 157 -10.50 3.05 -15.61
CA GLU A 157 -10.48 3.75 -14.33
C GLU A 157 -10.39 5.27 -14.49
N LEU A 158 -9.84 5.76 -15.61
CA LEU A 158 -9.64 7.19 -15.90
C LEU A 158 -10.85 8.10 -15.62
N PRO A 159 -12.10 7.75 -15.96
CA PRO A 159 -13.26 8.60 -15.71
C PRO A 159 -13.63 8.70 -14.22
N THR A 160 -13.01 7.87 -13.39
CA THR A 160 -13.21 7.82 -11.94
C THR A 160 -11.95 8.19 -11.15
N CYS A 161 -10.76 8.22 -11.75
CA CYS A 161 -9.52 8.46 -10.99
C CYS A 161 -9.35 9.92 -10.54
N GLY A 162 -9.09 10.10 -9.24
CA GLY A 162 -8.87 11.42 -8.61
C GLY A 162 -7.46 12.01 -8.75
N HIS A 163 -6.59 11.36 -9.53
CA HIS A 163 -5.20 11.75 -9.72
C HIS A 163 -4.81 11.62 -11.21
N HIS A 164 -3.71 12.25 -11.61
CA HIS A 164 -3.25 12.22 -13.00
C HIS A 164 -2.75 10.83 -13.39
N HIS A 165 -3.13 10.30 -14.55
CA HIS A 165 -2.40 9.17 -15.14
C HIS A 165 -1.45 9.68 -16.21
N VAL A 166 -0.18 9.30 -16.10
CA VAL A 166 0.87 9.67 -17.03
C VAL A 166 1.33 8.43 -17.80
N PHE A 167 0.80 8.29 -19.01
CA PHE A 167 1.14 7.18 -19.90
C PHE A 167 2.44 7.45 -20.65
N LEU A 168 3.43 6.60 -20.43
CA LEU A 168 4.64 6.52 -21.24
C LEU A 168 4.42 5.50 -22.36
N VAL A 169 4.24 6.00 -23.58
CA VAL A 169 3.87 5.17 -24.75
C VAL A 169 4.92 5.33 -25.83
N ARG A 170 5.38 4.24 -26.45
CA ARG A 170 6.25 4.36 -27.62
C ARG A 170 5.45 4.73 -28.84
N ASP A 171 6.08 5.40 -29.81
CA ASP A 171 5.43 5.90 -31.02
C ASP A 171 4.65 4.83 -31.80
N ARG A 172 5.15 3.59 -31.85
CA ARG A 172 4.48 2.48 -32.55
C ARG A 172 3.19 1.99 -31.88
N GLU A 173 3.01 2.28 -30.59
CA GLU A 173 1.84 1.93 -29.78
C GLU A 173 0.97 3.17 -29.49
N PHE A 174 1.39 4.35 -29.95
CA PHE A 174 0.77 5.64 -29.62
C PHE A 174 -0.69 5.72 -30.07
N ASP A 175 -0.97 5.42 -31.34
CA ASP A 175 -2.34 5.52 -31.88
C ASP A 175 -3.33 4.61 -31.13
N GLN A 176 -2.91 3.38 -30.82
CA GLN A 176 -3.73 2.43 -30.08
C GLN A 176 -4.02 2.91 -28.65
N ALA A 177 -3.01 3.40 -27.93
CA ALA A 177 -3.18 3.89 -26.58
C ALA A 177 -4.04 5.17 -26.54
N LEU A 178 -3.81 6.07 -27.49
CA LEU A 178 -4.56 7.31 -27.60
C LEU A 178 -6.03 7.06 -27.92
N GLU A 179 -6.35 6.11 -28.81
CA GLU A 179 -7.73 5.72 -29.11
C GLU A 179 -8.46 5.23 -27.85
N MET A 180 -7.84 4.34 -27.07
CA MET A 180 -8.41 3.86 -25.80
C MET A 180 -8.64 5.01 -24.80
N ILE A 181 -7.63 5.88 -24.61
CA ILE A 181 -7.77 7.03 -23.70
C ILE A 181 -8.89 7.96 -24.17
N GLN A 182 -9.04 8.20 -25.48
CA GLN A 182 -10.13 9.00 -26.04
C GLN A 182 -11.50 8.37 -25.78
N GLU A 183 -11.62 7.05 -25.90
CA GLU A 183 -12.85 6.31 -25.61
C GLU A 183 -13.29 6.41 -24.15
N SER A 184 -12.35 6.58 -23.21
CA SER A 184 -12.67 6.83 -21.80
C SER A 184 -13.37 8.18 -21.57
N GLY A 185 -13.18 9.14 -22.46
CA GLY A 185 -13.67 10.51 -22.29
C GLY A 185 -12.83 11.39 -21.36
N ALA A 186 -11.69 10.88 -20.86
CA ALA A 186 -10.75 11.67 -20.07
C ALA A 186 -10.18 12.85 -20.87
N THR A 187 -9.98 13.99 -20.20
CA THR A 187 -9.21 15.09 -20.78
C THR A 187 -7.74 14.76 -20.68
N TYR A 188 -6.96 15.06 -21.72
CA TYR A 188 -5.55 14.71 -21.77
C TYR A 188 -4.70 15.78 -22.47
N THR A 189 -3.41 15.78 -22.15
CA THR A 189 -2.36 16.53 -22.83
C THR A 189 -1.29 15.58 -23.36
N ILE A 190 -0.61 15.96 -24.43
CA ILE A 190 0.45 15.16 -25.05
C ILE A 190 1.73 15.98 -25.06
N GLN A 191 2.83 15.37 -24.64
CA GLN A 191 4.16 15.94 -24.67
C GLN A 191 5.14 14.95 -25.29
N GLU A 192 6.18 15.47 -25.95
CA GLU A 192 7.29 14.63 -26.44
C GLU A 192 8.16 14.17 -25.25
N GLY A 193 8.36 12.86 -25.13
CA GLY A 193 9.29 12.24 -24.21
C GLY A 193 10.64 11.91 -24.86
N PRO A 194 11.50 11.14 -24.18
CA PRO A 194 12.75 10.66 -24.75
C PRO A 194 12.49 9.75 -25.95
N ASP A 195 13.00 10.12 -27.13
CA ASP A 195 12.80 9.39 -28.39
C ASP A 195 13.06 7.87 -28.24
N PRO A 196 12.13 6.97 -28.63
CA PRO A 196 10.83 7.20 -29.30
C PRO A 196 9.63 7.03 -28.36
N ILE A 197 9.49 7.90 -27.36
CA ILE A 197 8.41 7.84 -26.35
C ILE A 197 7.63 9.15 -26.31
N SER A 198 6.32 9.05 -26.34
CA SER A 198 5.36 10.11 -26.07
C SER A 198 4.83 9.99 -24.64
N ILE A 199 4.55 11.14 -24.02
CA ILE A 199 3.97 11.24 -22.68
C ILE A 199 2.53 11.75 -22.85
N ILE A 200 1.55 10.94 -22.47
CA ILE A 200 0.14 11.33 -22.44
C ILE A 200 -0.26 11.49 -20.99
N THR A 201 -0.65 12.70 -20.60
CA THR A 201 -1.08 13.01 -19.23
C THR A 201 -2.57 13.25 -19.23
N THR A 202 -3.32 12.44 -18.50
CA THR A 202 -4.75 12.63 -18.28
C THR A 202 -4.98 13.52 -17.07
N ASP A 203 -6.01 14.36 -17.12
CA ASP A 203 -6.46 15.13 -15.96
C ASP A 203 -7.27 14.24 -15.01
N PRO A 204 -7.18 14.44 -13.68
CA PRO A 204 -8.06 13.79 -12.72
C PRO A 204 -9.51 13.94 -13.14
N ALA A 205 -10.27 12.85 -13.04
CA ALA A 205 -11.70 12.90 -13.13
C ALA A 205 -12.22 13.88 -12.08
N LYS A 206 -12.90 14.94 -12.53
CA LYS A 206 -13.69 15.77 -11.63
C LYS A 206 -14.91 14.94 -11.25
N PRO A 207 -15.08 14.54 -9.97
CA PRO A 207 -16.23 13.75 -9.62
C PRO A 207 -17.48 14.58 -9.88
N GLU A 208 -18.40 14.06 -10.71
CA GLU A 208 -19.68 14.70 -10.93
C GLU A 208 -20.57 14.44 -9.72
N GLY A 209 -21.13 15.51 -9.13
CA GLY A 209 -22.05 15.39 -8.00
C GLY A 209 -21.45 15.81 -6.67
N ARG A 210 -22.00 15.30 -5.57
CA ARG A 210 -21.57 15.67 -4.22
C ARG A 210 -20.44 14.74 -3.82
N ILE A 211 -19.40 15.31 -3.25
CA ILE A 211 -18.24 14.56 -2.74
C ILE A 211 -18.22 14.72 -1.22
N VAL A 212 -17.98 13.62 -0.52
CA VAL A 212 -17.61 13.63 0.90
C VAL A 212 -16.30 12.88 1.07
N ARG A 213 -15.29 13.51 1.65
CA ARG A 213 -14.00 12.90 2.02
C ARG A 213 -13.87 12.82 3.52
N LEU A 214 -13.67 11.61 4.04
CA LEU A 214 -13.44 11.37 5.45
C LEU A 214 -12.16 10.57 5.62
N ALA A 215 -11.30 10.96 6.55
CA ALA A 215 -10.22 10.08 7.00
C ALA A 215 -10.66 9.32 8.26
N ALA A 216 -10.15 8.11 8.47
CA ALA A 216 -10.43 7.28 9.62
C ALA A 216 -9.14 6.65 10.17
N LEU A 217 -8.95 6.76 11.49
CA LEU A 217 -7.81 6.21 12.21
C LEU A 217 -8.16 6.00 13.69
N GLY A 218 -7.60 4.98 14.31
CA GLY A 218 -7.79 4.63 15.72
C GLY A 218 -6.48 4.49 16.48
N ASP A 219 -6.59 4.41 17.80
CA ASP A 219 -5.49 4.10 18.71
C ASP A 219 -4.34 5.13 18.65
N THR A 220 -4.74 6.39 18.41
CA THR A 220 -3.91 7.59 18.23
C THR A 220 -3.42 8.15 19.57
N ARG A 221 -3.00 7.27 20.47
CA ARG A 221 -2.77 7.64 21.87
C ARG A 221 -1.31 7.87 22.23
N SER A 222 -0.34 7.57 21.37
CA SER A 222 1.06 7.48 21.77
C SER A 222 1.83 8.80 21.76
N GLY A 223 1.43 9.78 20.94
CA GLY A 223 2.19 11.03 20.73
C GLY A 223 3.60 10.81 20.18
N ASP A 224 3.86 9.62 19.62
CA ASP A 224 5.17 9.25 19.10
C ASP A 224 5.41 9.83 17.70
N SER A 225 6.63 9.64 17.18
CA SER A 225 7.01 10.16 15.87
C SER A 225 6.17 9.58 14.73
N GLY A 226 5.66 8.35 14.86
CA GLY A 226 4.85 7.71 13.82
C GLY A 226 3.47 8.38 13.72
N GLN A 227 2.84 8.62 14.87
CA GLN A 227 1.57 9.36 14.94
C GLN A 227 1.72 10.81 14.44
N ILE A 228 2.80 11.51 14.82
CA ILE A 228 3.05 12.88 14.37
C ILE A 228 3.23 12.93 12.84
N GLN A 229 4.01 12.00 12.27
CA GLN A 229 4.19 11.91 10.81
C GLN A 229 2.88 11.59 10.10
N LEU A 230 2.06 10.67 10.64
CA LEU A 230 0.73 10.41 10.08
C LEU A 230 -0.19 11.63 10.14
N GLY A 231 -0.11 12.43 11.21
CA GLY A 231 -0.81 13.72 11.30
C GLY A 231 -0.37 14.71 10.21
N SER A 232 0.92 14.74 9.86
CA SER A 232 1.44 15.54 8.74
C SER A 232 0.96 15.02 7.38
N ALA A 233 0.98 13.70 7.16
CA ALA A 233 0.45 13.08 5.94
C ALA A 233 -1.03 13.46 5.72
N LEU A 234 -1.85 13.34 6.77
CA LEU A 234 -3.26 13.75 6.72
C LEU A 234 -3.45 15.25 6.48
N TYR A 235 -2.55 16.09 6.97
CA TYR A 235 -2.57 17.53 6.66
C TYR A 235 -2.29 17.79 5.18
N HIS A 236 -1.33 17.11 4.57
CA HIS A 236 -1.08 17.23 3.13
C HIS A 236 -2.27 16.71 2.31
N THR A 237 -2.91 15.62 2.74
CA THR A 237 -4.18 15.16 2.14
C THR A 237 -5.27 16.22 2.25
N ASP A 238 -5.42 16.89 3.39
CA ASP A 238 -6.40 17.96 3.54
C ASP A 238 -6.10 19.17 2.64
N GLU A 239 -4.83 19.57 2.51
CA GLU A 239 -4.44 20.66 1.62
C GLU A 239 -4.73 20.36 0.14
N SER A 240 -4.61 19.10 -0.29
CA SER A 240 -4.83 18.70 -1.68
C SER A 240 -6.28 18.34 -1.99
N GLU A 241 -6.97 17.67 -1.07
CA GLU A 241 -8.29 17.07 -1.33
C GLU A 241 -9.43 17.65 -0.50
N ALA A 242 -9.13 18.45 0.52
CA ALA A 242 -10.09 19.04 1.48
C ALA A 242 -10.98 18.00 2.18
N LEU A 243 -10.57 17.60 3.38
CA LEU A 243 -11.32 16.63 4.20
C LEU A 243 -12.57 17.27 4.82
N ASN A 244 -13.69 16.56 4.79
CA ASN A 244 -14.90 16.97 5.51
C ASN A 244 -14.82 16.65 7.01
N GLY A 245 -13.90 15.77 7.40
CA GLY A 245 -13.63 15.44 8.79
C GLY A 245 -12.77 14.19 8.95
N ILE A 246 -12.36 13.96 10.19
CA ILE A 246 -11.57 12.81 10.61
C ILE A 246 -12.35 12.02 11.64
N VAL A 247 -12.55 10.74 11.41
CA VAL A 247 -13.23 9.80 12.30
C VAL A 247 -12.19 9.11 13.17
N LEU A 248 -12.20 9.38 14.47
CA LEU A 248 -11.32 8.69 15.42
C LEU A 248 -11.99 7.43 15.94
N LEU A 249 -11.34 6.29 15.75
CA LEU A 249 -11.86 4.95 16.05
C LEU A 249 -11.56 4.49 17.50
N GLY A 250 -11.46 5.46 18.42
CA GLY A 250 -11.25 5.23 19.85
C GLY A 250 -9.81 5.04 20.26
N ASP A 251 -9.59 4.98 21.57
CA ASP A 251 -8.26 5.03 22.20
C ASP A 251 -7.55 6.34 21.82
N ASN A 252 -8.23 7.46 22.09
CA ASN A 252 -7.83 8.80 21.63
C ASN A 252 -6.70 9.42 22.46
N ILE A 253 -6.55 9.00 23.73
CA ILE A 253 -5.54 9.51 24.67
C ILE A 253 -4.84 8.33 25.36
N SER A 254 -3.56 8.50 25.72
CA SER A 254 -2.75 7.45 26.37
C SER A 254 -3.29 6.93 27.70
N PHE A 255 -2.62 5.86 28.14
CA PHE A 255 -2.78 5.22 29.44
C PHE A 255 -4.22 4.80 29.67
N LEU A 256 -5.00 5.55 30.44
CA LEU A 256 -6.39 5.24 30.74
C LEU A 256 -7.30 6.48 30.52
N GLY A 257 -6.93 7.32 29.56
CA GLY A 257 -7.70 8.49 29.13
C GLY A 257 -7.46 9.74 29.97
N GLU A 258 -6.33 9.85 30.68
CA GLU A 258 -6.05 10.95 31.59
C GLU A 258 -5.97 12.30 30.84
N PRO A 259 -6.71 13.34 31.26
CA PRO A 259 -6.78 14.62 30.56
C PRO A 259 -5.44 15.35 30.40
N GLU A 260 -4.49 15.11 31.31
CA GLU A 260 -3.16 15.75 31.29
C GLU A 260 -2.33 15.40 30.05
N TYR A 261 -2.65 14.29 29.37
CA TYR A 261 -1.96 13.85 28.16
C TYR A 261 -2.62 14.33 26.86
N PHE A 262 -3.75 15.02 26.93
CA PHE A 262 -4.49 15.43 25.73
C PHE A 262 -3.66 16.37 24.84
N GLU A 263 -2.92 17.29 25.45
CA GLU A 263 -2.07 18.22 24.70
C GLU A 263 -0.97 17.48 23.92
N GLU A 264 -0.21 16.64 24.61
CA GLU A 264 0.97 15.98 24.03
C GLU A 264 0.60 14.86 23.06
N HIS A 265 -0.50 14.15 23.29
CA HIS A 265 -0.85 12.95 22.52
C HIS A 265 -1.98 13.14 21.52
N PHE A 266 -2.72 14.25 21.58
CA PHE A 266 -3.75 14.58 20.60
C PHE A 266 -3.48 15.93 19.92
N VAL A 267 -3.37 17.02 20.69
CA VAL A 267 -3.23 18.36 20.08
C VAL A 267 -1.95 18.47 19.27
N LYS A 268 -0.80 18.08 19.84
CA LYS A 268 0.49 18.20 19.17
C LYS A 268 0.61 17.39 17.87
N PRO A 269 0.24 16.09 17.80
CA PRO A 269 0.26 15.34 16.55
C PRO A 269 -0.64 15.91 15.44
N TYR A 270 -1.73 16.58 15.82
CA TYR A 270 -2.75 17.05 14.87
C TYR A 270 -2.87 18.58 14.78
N ASN A 271 -1.89 19.33 15.30
CA ASN A 271 -2.01 20.79 15.43
C ASN A 271 -2.24 21.49 14.08
N ALA A 272 -1.57 21.05 13.01
CA ALA A 272 -1.75 21.63 11.67
C ALA A 272 -3.19 21.44 11.15
N LEU A 273 -3.78 20.26 11.37
CA LEU A 273 -5.17 19.97 11.02
C LEU A 273 -6.16 20.79 11.87
N LEU A 274 -5.88 20.93 13.18
CA LEU A 274 -6.69 21.74 14.08
C LEU A 274 -6.65 23.23 13.69
N ASP A 275 -5.47 23.75 13.36
CA ASP A 275 -5.26 25.13 12.89
C ASP A 275 -5.94 25.38 11.53
N ALA A 276 -5.98 24.37 10.65
CA ALA A 276 -6.73 24.39 9.39
C ALA A 276 -8.27 24.28 9.59
N GLY A 277 -8.73 23.97 10.81
CA GLY A 277 -10.14 23.86 11.14
C GLY A 277 -10.77 22.50 10.82
N VAL A 278 -9.96 21.47 10.57
CA VAL A 278 -10.42 20.09 10.36
C VAL A 278 -11.05 19.57 11.65
N LYS A 279 -12.23 18.98 11.52
CA LYS A 279 -12.98 18.44 12.67
C LYS A 279 -12.70 16.97 12.88
N PHE A 280 -12.50 16.59 14.15
CA PHE A 280 -12.38 15.20 14.56
C PHE A 280 -13.67 14.74 15.24
N PHE A 281 -14.19 13.59 14.81
CA PHE A 281 -15.38 12.95 15.35
C PHE A 281 -14.99 11.64 16.01
N ALA A 282 -15.01 11.59 17.34
CA ALA A 282 -14.44 10.48 18.09
C ALA A 282 -15.48 9.47 18.60
N VAL A 283 -15.08 8.19 18.60
CA VAL A 283 -15.66 7.17 19.48
C VAL A 283 -14.76 6.96 20.71
N LEU A 284 -15.28 6.25 21.73
CA LEU A 284 -14.47 5.87 22.89
C LEU A 284 -13.92 4.47 22.72
N GLY A 285 -12.62 4.30 22.98
CA GLY A 285 -11.98 3.02 23.11
C GLY A 285 -11.90 2.51 24.54
N ASN A 286 -11.39 1.29 24.71
CA ASN A 286 -11.32 0.67 26.02
C ASN A 286 -10.33 1.38 26.95
N HIS A 287 -9.28 2.02 26.43
CA HIS A 287 -8.37 2.81 27.25
C HIS A 287 -9.03 4.11 27.71
N ASP A 288 -9.92 4.71 26.92
CA ASP A 288 -10.60 5.97 27.26
C ASP A 288 -11.58 5.84 28.45
N ILE A 289 -12.10 4.63 28.67
CA ILE A 289 -13.09 4.36 29.73
C ILE A 289 -12.48 3.77 31.01
N LYS A 290 -11.39 2.98 30.91
CA LYS A 290 -10.84 2.20 32.04
C LYS A 290 -10.37 3.07 33.20
N GLY A 291 -9.91 4.29 32.94
CA GLY A 291 -9.45 5.23 33.97
C GLY A 291 -10.57 6.08 34.57
N GLY A 292 -11.80 5.97 34.06
CA GLY A 292 -12.92 6.80 34.52
C GLY A 292 -12.88 8.25 34.00
N HIS A 293 -12.06 8.54 33.00
CA HIS A 293 -11.85 9.89 32.46
C HIS A 293 -12.63 10.20 31.18
N SER A 294 -13.45 9.27 30.67
CA SER A 294 -14.25 9.46 29.45
C SER A 294 -15.09 10.74 29.44
N GLY A 295 -15.51 11.27 30.61
CA GLY A 295 -16.25 12.54 30.71
C GLY A 295 -15.49 13.75 30.17
N PHE A 296 -14.16 13.77 30.25
CA PHE A 296 -13.33 14.81 29.65
C PHE A 296 -13.44 14.76 28.12
N GLN A 297 -13.20 13.59 27.53
CA GLN A 297 -13.22 13.39 26.07
C GLN A 297 -14.61 13.67 25.49
N LEU A 298 -15.66 13.17 26.13
CA LEU A 298 -17.06 13.40 25.72
C LEU A 298 -17.39 14.88 25.58
N ASN A 299 -16.80 15.74 26.41
CA ASN A 299 -17.10 17.18 26.42
C ASN A 299 -15.99 18.02 25.77
N HIS A 300 -14.94 17.41 25.24
CA HIS A 300 -13.83 18.15 24.65
C HIS A 300 -14.22 18.68 23.25
N PRO A 301 -14.07 19.99 22.97
CA PRO A 301 -14.53 20.59 21.71
C PRO A 301 -13.86 19.99 20.47
N PHE A 302 -12.58 19.61 20.56
CA PHE A 302 -11.87 19.03 19.43
C PHE A 302 -12.36 17.62 19.03
N LEU A 303 -12.99 16.87 19.94
CA LEU A 303 -13.45 15.51 19.67
C LEU A 303 -14.90 15.44 19.14
N ASN A 304 -15.61 16.58 19.15
CA ASN A 304 -16.98 16.76 18.61
C ASN A 304 -18.04 15.74 19.09
N MET A 305 -17.81 15.09 20.23
CA MET A 305 -18.76 14.13 20.81
C MET A 305 -19.98 14.83 21.45
N ASN A 306 -19.83 16.08 21.90
CA ASN A 306 -20.89 16.92 22.47
C ASN A 306 -21.63 16.27 23.65
N GLY A 307 -20.89 15.58 24.53
CA GLY A 307 -21.41 14.87 25.70
C GLY A 307 -22.06 13.52 25.39
N ARG A 308 -22.03 13.06 24.13
CA ARG A 308 -22.71 11.84 23.67
C ARG A 308 -21.72 10.69 23.54
N ARG A 309 -22.05 9.54 24.12
CA ARG A 309 -21.24 8.30 23.98
C ARG A 309 -21.42 7.63 22.62
N TYR A 310 -22.61 7.80 22.05
CA TYR A 310 -22.98 7.32 20.72
C TYR A 310 -23.86 8.37 20.05
N TYR A 311 -23.64 8.59 18.76
CA TYR A 311 -24.28 9.66 18.00
C TYR A 311 -24.15 9.39 16.49
N SER A 312 -24.81 10.18 15.66
CA SER A 312 -24.56 10.18 14.23
C SER A 312 -24.28 11.59 13.70
N GLU A 313 -23.51 11.66 12.62
CA GLU A 313 -23.18 12.91 11.91
C GLU A 313 -23.41 12.70 10.41
N VAL A 314 -24.01 13.70 9.77
CA VAL A 314 -24.41 13.65 8.36
C VAL A 314 -23.53 14.61 7.55
N PHE A 315 -23.01 14.12 6.44
CA PHE A 315 -22.12 14.84 5.52
C PHE A 315 -22.73 14.92 4.11
N GLY A 316 -22.35 15.95 3.36
CA GLY A 316 -22.71 16.09 1.95
C GLY A 316 -24.22 16.09 1.67
N GLU A 317 -25.02 16.73 2.52
CA GLU A 317 -26.49 16.80 2.37
C GLU A 317 -27.19 15.42 2.30
N ASN A 318 -26.88 14.54 3.27
CA ASN A 318 -27.29 13.13 3.29
C ASN A 318 -26.61 12.27 2.21
N LEU A 319 -25.40 12.63 1.77
CA LEU A 319 -24.60 11.68 0.99
C LEU A 319 -24.09 10.57 1.91
N VAL A 320 -23.52 10.94 3.06
CA VAL A 320 -22.97 10.00 4.04
C VAL A 320 -23.54 10.29 5.42
N GLU A 321 -23.93 9.26 6.18
CA GLU A 321 -24.16 9.35 7.62
C GLU A 321 -23.27 8.36 8.36
N CYS A 322 -22.46 8.89 9.28
CA CYS A 322 -21.60 8.09 10.15
C CYS A 322 -22.28 7.86 11.50
N PHE A 323 -22.43 6.61 11.92
CA PHE A 323 -22.98 6.20 13.20
C PHE A 323 -21.83 5.81 14.14
N MET A 324 -21.57 6.67 15.12
CA MET A 324 -20.51 6.56 16.12
C MET A 324 -21.00 5.73 17.30
N LEU A 325 -20.37 4.58 17.57
CA LEU A 325 -20.77 3.62 18.60
C LEU A 325 -19.78 3.54 19.75
N ASP A 326 -20.28 3.21 20.94
CA ASP A 326 -19.49 2.84 22.11
C ASP A 326 -19.60 1.33 22.34
N THR A 327 -18.66 0.58 21.76
CA THR A 327 -18.60 -0.89 21.86
C THR A 327 -18.34 -1.36 23.28
N ASN A 328 -17.76 -0.53 24.14
CA ASN A 328 -17.49 -0.91 25.52
C ASN A 328 -18.76 -1.19 26.34
N THR A 329 -19.90 -0.64 25.92
CA THR A 329 -21.16 -0.72 26.67
C THR A 329 -22.29 -1.37 25.90
N ILE A 330 -22.22 -1.45 24.57
CA ILE A 330 -23.36 -1.79 23.71
C ILE A 330 -23.95 -3.18 23.97
N VAL A 331 -23.14 -4.18 24.37
CA VAL A 331 -23.63 -5.53 24.69
C VAL A 331 -24.62 -5.49 25.86
N ALA A 332 -24.35 -4.62 26.85
CA ALA A 332 -25.12 -4.46 28.07
C ALA A 332 -26.09 -3.24 28.06
N ASP A 333 -26.00 -2.35 27.08
CA ASP A 333 -26.83 -1.15 26.95
C ASP A 333 -27.93 -1.32 25.87
N PRO A 334 -29.15 -1.79 26.25
CA PRO A 334 -30.25 -1.91 25.30
C PRO A 334 -30.69 -0.57 24.71
N LYS A 335 -30.40 0.57 25.37
CA LYS A 335 -30.77 1.89 24.84
C LYS A 335 -29.93 2.25 23.62
N GLN A 336 -28.64 1.94 23.64
CA GLN A 336 -27.75 2.14 22.50
C GLN A 336 -28.15 1.24 21.32
N VAL A 337 -28.46 -0.04 21.59
CA VAL A 337 -28.97 -0.98 20.58
C VAL A 337 -30.26 -0.48 19.92
N ASP A 338 -31.22 -0.04 20.74
CA ASP A 338 -32.49 0.51 20.26
C ASP A 338 -32.30 1.83 19.51
N TRP A 339 -31.39 2.68 19.96
CA TRP A 339 -31.04 3.92 19.27
C TRP A 339 -30.46 3.61 17.90
N LEU A 340 -29.46 2.74 17.80
CA LEU A 340 -28.81 2.38 16.54
C LEU A 340 -29.80 1.82 15.54
N ASN A 341 -30.61 0.83 15.96
CA ASN A 341 -31.62 0.23 15.09
C ASN A 341 -32.64 1.27 14.61
N ARG A 342 -33.08 2.21 15.46
CA ARG A 342 -33.99 3.29 15.01
C ARG A 342 -33.31 4.31 14.11
N SER A 343 -32.06 4.67 14.38
CA SER A 343 -31.32 5.67 13.61
C SER A 343 -31.03 5.18 12.20
N LEU A 344 -30.56 3.93 12.03
CA LEU A 344 -30.32 3.32 10.73
C LEU A 344 -31.59 3.21 9.87
N GLN A 345 -32.74 2.90 10.49
CA GLN A 345 -34.03 2.81 9.81
C GLN A 345 -34.62 4.17 9.43
N LYS A 346 -34.25 5.24 10.16
CA LYS A 346 -34.68 6.61 9.85
C LYS A 346 -33.77 7.33 8.87
N SER A 347 -32.51 6.90 8.80
CA SER A 347 -31.51 7.49 7.93
C SER A 347 -31.95 7.45 6.48
N LYS A 348 -31.78 8.59 5.81
CA LYS A 348 -31.97 8.77 4.37
C LYS A 348 -30.64 8.94 3.65
N ALA A 349 -29.53 8.74 4.36
CA ALA A 349 -28.22 8.86 3.76
C ALA A 349 -28.03 7.77 2.71
N ARG A 350 -27.33 8.12 1.63
CA ARG A 350 -27.00 7.17 0.57
C ARG A 350 -26.01 6.13 1.09
N TRP A 351 -24.95 6.60 1.74
CA TRP A 351 -23.95 5.78 2.40
C TRP A 351 -24.17 5.78 3.90
N LYS A 352 -24.21 4.59 4.50
CA LYS A 352 -24.28 4.41 5.95
C LYS A 352 -22.99 3.77 6.44
N VAL A 353 -22.24 4.55 7.21
CA VAL A 353 -20.96 4.13 7.78
C VAL A 353 -21.12 3.94 9.28
N VAL A 354 -20.67 2.82 9.82
CA VAL A 354 -20.56 2.63 11.27
C VAL A 354 -19.10 2.83 11.68
N ALA A 355 -18.87 3.63 12.71
CA ALA A 355 -17.57 3.81 13.34
C ALA A 355 -17.62 3.32 14.78
N MET A 356 -16.67 2.47 15.16
CA MET A 356 -16.61 1.85 16.47
C MET A 356 -15.16 1.56 16.88
N HIS A 357 -14.93 1.21 18.14
CA HIS A 357 -13.57 0.88 18.58
C HIS A 357 -13.23 -0.59 18.33
N GLU A 358 -14.03 -1.51 18.86
CA GLU A 358 -13.74 -2.95 18.74
C GLU A 358 -14.29 -3.54 17.43
N PRO A 359 -13.47 -4.29 16.66
CA PRO A 359 -13.92 -4.96 15.44
C PRO A 359 -14.86 -6.14 15.75
N ILE A 360 -15.89 -6.33 14.91
CA ILE A 360 -16.75 -7.54 14.94
C ILE A 360 -16.25 -8.67 14.02
N TYR A 361 -15.28 -8.35 13.16
CA TYR A 361 -14.55 -9.26 12.29
C TYR A 361 -13.09 -8.83 12.22
N GLY A 362 -12.20 -9.80 12.03
CA GLY A 362 -10.76 -9.56 12.04
C GLY A 362 -10.13 -10.15 13.29
N ALA A 363 -8.98 -10.79 13.11
CA ALA A 363 -8.21 -11.37 14.18
C ALA A 363 -6.72 -11.05 13.95
N ILE A 364 -5.99 -10.94 15.05
CA ILE A 364 -4.52 -10.90 15.06
C ILE A 364 -4.03 -11.96 16.04
N GLU A 365 -2.79 -12.43 15.93
CA GLU A 365 -2.25 -13.48 16.81
C GLU A 365 -2.45 -13.17 18.31
N ARG A 366 -2.28 -11.89 18.69
CA ARG A 366 -2.47 -11.43 20.08
C ARG A 366 -3.93 -11.34 20.52
N ARG A 367 -4.87 -11.30 19.58
CA ARG A 367 -6.32 -11.21 19.78
C ARG A 367 -7.01 -12.10 18.74
N PRO A 368 -6.91 -13.43 18.91
CA PRO A 368 -7.23 -14.40 17.87
C PRO A 368 -8.74 -14.53 17.59
N GLU A 369 -9.58 -13.95 18.43
CA GLU A 369 -11.03 -13.96 18.28
C GLU A 369 -11.57 -12.54 18.29
N ALA A 370 -12.31 -12.15 17.25
CA ALA A 370 -13.21 -10.99 17.31
C ALA A 370 -14.26 -11.25 18.39
N ASP A 371 -14.74 -10.20 19.06
CA ASP A 371 -15.73 -10.36 20.13
C ASP A 371 -17.05 -10.92 19.55
N GLU A 372 -17.27 -12.21 19.79
CA GLU A 372 -18.44 -12.93 19.28
C GLU A 372 -19.75 -12.34 19.81
N GLN A 373 -19.76 -11.81 21.04
CA GLN A 373 -20.95 -11.18 21.61
C GLN A 373 -21.26 -9.85 20.92
N LEU A 374 -20.22 -9.06 20.58
CA LEU A 374 -20.40 -7.85 19.77
C LEU A 374 -20.95 -8.20 18.38
N ARG A 375 -20.38 -9.22 17.72
CA ARG A 375 -20.85 -9.67 16.40
C ARG A 375 -22.30 -10.12 16.42
N GLU A 376 -22.68 -11.00 17.35
CA GLU A 376 -24.06 -11.49 17.52
C GLU A 376 -25.05 -10.35 17.77
N ARG A 377 -24.61 -9.29 18.47
CA ARG A 377 -25.45 -8.13 18.76
C ARG A 377 -25.57 -7.18 17.57
N LEU A 378 -24.48 -6.91 16.86
CA LEU A 378 -24.38 -5.81 15.90
C LEU A 378 -24.62 -6.21 14.45
N GLU A 379 -24.10 -7.36 14.00
CA GLU A 379 -24.23 -7.79 12.60
C GLU A 379 -25.69 -7.81 12.13
N PRO A 380 -26.66 -8.37 12.87
CA PRO A 380 -28.06 -8.36 12.43
C PRO A 380 -28.64 -6.96 12.28
N ILE A 381 -28.18 -6.00 13.09
CA ILE A 381 -28.62 -4.61 13.05
C ILE A 381 -28.02 -3.90 11.85
N PHE A 382 -26.73 -4.14 11.56
CA PHE A 382 -26.04 -3.57 10.41
C PHE A 382 -26.66 -4.04 9.10
N VAL A 383 -26.87 -5.36 8.97
CA VAL A 383 -27.51 -5.96 7.78
C VAL A 383 -28.92 -5.42 7.59
N LYS A 384 -29.75 -5.38 8.64
CA LYS A 384 -31.12 -4.85 8.55
C LYS A 384 -31.15 -3.35 8.28
N GLY A 385 -30.15 -2.61 8.77
CA GLY A 385 -30.01 -1.17 8.61
C GLY A 385 -29.48 -0.73 7.26
N GLY A 386 -28.94 -1.66 6.47
CA GLY A 386 -28.26 -1.35 5.20
C GLY A 386 -26.98 -0.54 5.45
N VAL A 387 -26.14 -1.01 6.37
CA VAL A 387 -24.79 -0.43 6.58
C VAL A 387 -23.90 -0.87 5.41
N ASP A 388 -23.15 0.05 4.82
CA ASP A 388 -22.25 -0.24 3.69
C ASP A 388 -20.82 -0.48 4.18
N ILE A 389 -20.35 0.32 5.15
CA ILE A 389 -18.97 0.29 5.66
C ILE A 389 -18.97 0.27 7.19
N ALA A 390 -18.15 -0.59 7.78
CA ALA A 390 -17.88 -0.64 9.21
C ALA A 390 -16.39 -0.43 9.48
N LEU A 391 -16.09 0.61 10.27
CA LEU A 391 -14.74 1.06 10.63
C LEU A 391 -14.46 0.75 12.09
N SER A 392 -13.28 0.20 12.37
CA SER A 392 -12.85 -0.20 13.71
C SER A 392 -11.38 0.10 13.99
N GLY A 393 -11.03 0.25 15.26
CA GLY A 393 -9.65 0.39 15.74
C GLY A 393 -9.25 -0.85 16.56
N HIS A 394 -8.71 -0.62 17.76
CA HIS A 394 -8.36 -1.60 18.81
C HIS A 394 -7.17 -2.50 18.45
N ASN A 395 -7.24 -3.15 17.29
CA ASN A 395 -6.15 -3.90 16.69
C ASN A 395 -5.19 -2.91 16.06
N HIS A 396 -3.96 -2.86 16.58
CA HIS A 396 -2.94 -1.87 16.20
C HIS A 396 -2.28 -2.16 14.85
N VAL A 397 -3.11 -2.38 13.84
CA VAL A 397 -2.79 -2.77 12.47
C VAL A 397 -3.80 -2.11 11.53
N TYR A 398 -3.46 -2.06 10.25
CA TYR A 398 -4.41 -1.90 9.18
C TYR A 398 -4.85 -3.26 8.66
N GLN A 399 -6.16 -3.48 8.49
CA GLN A 399 -6.71 -4.66 7.82
C GLN A 399 -7.96 -4.29 7.03
N ARG A 400 -8.03 -4.71 5.76
CA ARG A 400 -9.25 -4.75 4.95
C ARG A 400 -9.64 -6.19 4.72
N ARG A 401 -10.90 -6.52 4.96
CA ARG A 401 -11.44 -7.88 4.79
C ARG A 401 -12.38 -7.98 3.59
N GLN A 402 -12.62 -9.21 3.15
CA GLN A 402 -13.71 -9.55 2.24
C GLN A 402 -15.04 -9.07 2.82
N PRO A 403 -15.92 -8.49 1.98
CA PRO A 403 -17.23 -8.07 2.43
C PRO A 403 -18.03 -9.24 3.00
N VAL A 404 -18.71 -9.02 4.12
CA VAL A 404 -19.62 -10.01 4.72
C VAL A 404 -21.03 -9.43 4.66
N LYS A 405 -21.95 -10.14 4.00
CA LYS A 405 -23.32 -9.67 3.77
C LYS A 405 -23.39 -8.28 3.10
N ASN A 406 -22.47 -8.05 2.14
CA ASN A 406 -22.29 -6.78 1.41
C ASN A 406 -21.83 -5.59 2.28
N ILE A 407 -21.33 -5.86 3.49
CA ILE A 407 -20.75 -4.83 4.36
C ILE A 407 -19.23 -4.92 4.25
N HIS A 408 -18.58 -3.79 4.00
CA HIS A 408 -17.12 -3.68 3.90
C HIS A 408 -16.54 -3.36 5.29
N TYR A 409 -15.55 -4.15 5.72
CA TYR A 409 -14.95 -4.04 7.05
C TYR A 409 -13.50 -3.58 6.97
N PHE A 410 -13.21 -2.51 7.69
CA PHE A 410 -11.86 -1.97 7.84
C PHE A 410 -11.48 -1.89 9.32
N THR A 411 -10.28 -2.34 9.62
CA THR A 411 -9.57 -2.05 10.87
C THR A 411 -8.47 -1.05 10.53
N ALA A 412 -8.54 0.15 11.10
CA ALA A 412 -7.56 1.21 10.95
C ALA A 412 -7.04 1.64 12.33
N GLY A 413 -6.64 0.68 13.16
CA GLY A 413 -6.17 0.92 14.53
C GLY A 413 -4.68 1.19 14.64
N SER A 414 -3.97 1.39 13.53
CA SER A 414 -2.54 1.70 13.49
C SER A 414 -2.23 3.20 13.51
N GLY A 415 -3.11 4.04 14.06
CA GLY A 415 -2.91 5.50 14.07
C GLY A 415 -1.78 5.99 15.00
N GLY A 416 -1.36 5.17 15.97
CA GLY A 416 -0.26 5.50 16.90
C GLY A 416 0.60 4.29 17.27
N LYS A 417 0.22 3.54 18.31
CA LYS A 417 0.98 2.33 18.65
C LYS A 417 0.75 1.24 17.59
N LEU A 418 1.77 0.44 17.29
CA LEU A 418 1.70 -0.69 16.34
C LEU A 418 1.87 -2.05 17.04
N ASP A 419 1.10 -3.04 16.60
CA ASP A 419 1.32 -4.45 16.92
C ASP A 419 2.11 -5.11 15.79
N ARG A 420 3.44 -4.96 15.79
CA ARG A 420 4.33 -5.54 14.78
C ARG A 420 4.51 -7.04 14.91
N GLY A 421 4.73 -7.69 13.77
CA GLY A 421 5.04 -9.11 13.66
C GLY A 421 3.80 -9.98 13.83
N GLN A 422 2.62 -9.48 13.51
CA GLN A 422 1.40 -10.28 13.51
C GLN A 422 1.33 -11.11 12.23
N ASN A 423 0.88 -12.37 12.34
CA ASN A 423 0.55 -13.16 11.19
C ASN A 423 -0.87 -12.81 10.68
N LEU A 424 -0.99 -11.69 9.96
CA LEU A 424 -2.30 -11.21 9.48
C LEU A 424 -3.00 -12.21 8.55
N GLU A 425 -2.23 -13.03 7.83
CA GLU A 425 -2.70 -14.08 6.90
C GLU A 425 -3.51 -15.20 7.59
N GLU A 426 -3.49 -15.27 8.93
CA GLU A 426 -4.37 -16.18 9.67
C GLU A 426 -5.84 -15.77 9.64
N ASP A 427 -6.16 -14.51 9.31
CA ASP A 427 -7.53 -14.11 9.04
C ASP A 427 -7.95 -14.60 7.63
N PRO A 428 -8.83 -15.61 7.53
CA PRO A 428 -9.20 -16.19 6.24
C PRO A 428 -9.96 -15.23 5.32
N GLY A 429 -10.42 -14.09 5.84
CA GLY A 429 -11.09 -13.05 5.07
C GLY A 429 -10.20 -11.86 4.74
N LEU A 430 -8.90 -11.87 5.03
CA LEU A 430 -8.01 -10.75 4.73
C LEU A 430 -7.92 -10.50 3.22
N LEU A 431 -7.98 -9.23 2.82
CA LEU A 431 -7.70 -8.77 1.46
C LEU A 431 -6.43 -7.92 1.40
N ALA A 432 -6.21 -7.07 2.40
CA ALA A 432 -5.01 -6.27 2.56
C ALA A 432 -4.72 -6.06 4.04
N GLY A 433 -3.45 -5.93 4.42
CA GLY A 433 -3.07 -5.67 5.80
C GLY A 433 -1.67 -5.07 5.93
N ASN A 434 -1.48 -4.29 6.98
CA ASN A 434 -0.19 -3.69 7.32
C ASN A 434 -0.04 -3.55 8.84
N ASP A 435 1.09 -4.03 9.36
CA ASP A 435 1.46 -3.93 10.77
C ASP A 435 2.81 -3.22 10.98
N GLN A 436 3.42 -2.69 9.90
CA GLN A 436 4.77 -2.12 9.93
C GLN A 436 4.78 -0.61 10.15
N THR A 437 3.83 0.08 9.55
CA THR A 437 3.71 1.55 9.53
C THR A 437 2.37 2.03 10.09
N ASN A 438 2.34 3.31 10.50
CA ASN A 438 1.12 3.96 10.96
C ASN A 438 0.26 4.32 9.75
N VAL A 439 -1.03 3.98 9.77
CA VAL A 439 -1.91 4.12 8.60
C VAL A 439 -3.17 4.90 8.96
N ALA A 440 -3.62 5.72 8.01
CA ALA A 440 -4.95 6.31 8.00
C ALA A 440 -5.70 5.87 6.75
N LEU A 441 -7.00 5.62 6.88
CA LEU A 441 -7.88 5.26 5.77
C LEU A 441 -8.65 6.49 5.30
N ILE A 442 -8.43 6.92 4.08
CA ILE A 442 -9.19 7.97 3.39
C ILE A 442 -10.35 7.31 2.65
N LEU A 443 -11.54 7.86 2.78
CA LEU A 443 -12.78 7.42 2.15
C LEU A 443 -13.38 8.61 1.39
N GLU A 444 -13.43 8.50 0.06
CA GLU A 444 -14.08 9.47 -0.81
C GLU A 444 -15.38 8.88 -1.34
N PHE A 445 -16.50 9.44 -0.88
CA PHE A 445 -17.84 9.07 -1.28
C PHE A 445 -18.35 10.02 -2.34
N ASN A 446 -18.96 9.45 -3.39
CA ASN A 446 -19.83 10.16 -4.31
C ASN A 446 -21.17 9.42 -4.43
N GLU A 447 -22.00 9.82 -5.38
CA GLU A 447 -23.26 9.16 -5.64
C GLU A 447 -23.12 7.67 -6.03
N SER A 448 -22.16 7.27 -6.87
CA SER A 448 -22.10 5.92 -7.42
C SER A 448 -21.21 4.95 -6.65
N GLU A 449 -20.22 5.46 -5.92
CA GLU A 449 -19.16 4.67 -5.30
C GLU A 449 -18.51 5.36 -4.10
N CYS A 450 -17.81 4.57 -3.30
CA CYS A 450 -16.84 5.02 -2.31
C CYS A 450 -15.46 4.53 -2.74
N ARG A 451 -14.57 5.45 -3.09
CA ARG A 451 -13.15 5.15 -3.24
C ARG A 451 -12.49 5.15 -1.87
N PHE A 452 -11.57 4.25 -1.64
CA PHE A 452 -10.82 4.18 -0.40
C PHE A 452 -9.33 4.06 -0.67
N GLU A 453 -8.56 4.60 0.27
CA GLU A 453 -7.12 4.57 0.22
C GLU A 453 -6.54 4.58 1.61
N ALA A 454 -5.69 3.62 1.91
CA ALA A 454 -4.92 3.56 3.13
C ALA A 454 -3.54 4.14 2.84
N ILE A 455 -3.23 5.30 3.42
CA ILE A 455 -1.91 5.92 3.33
C ILE A 455 -1.17 5.71 4.64
N ASP A 456 0.15 5.53 4.55
CA ASP A 456 0.98 5.45 5.75
C ASP A 456 1.63 6.80 6.14
N SER A 457 2.39 6.78 7.23
CA SER A 457 3.09 7.94 7.77
C SER A 457 4.15 8.54 6.83
N LEU A 458 4.51 7.84 5.75
CA LEU A 458 5.42 8.31 4.70
C LEU A 458 4.67 8.74 3.43
N GLU A 459 3.34 8.77 3.48
CA GLU A 459 2.45 9.06 2.35
C GLU A 459 2.45 7.98 1.26
N ASP A 460 3.00 6.79 1.56
CA ASP A 460 2.93 5.64 0.67
C ASP A 460 1.52 5.01 0.72
N VAL A 461 0.99 4.64 -0.45
CA VAL A 461 -0.27 3.91 -0.55
C VAL A 461 -0.06 2.45 -0.14
N VAL A 462 -0.70 2.06 0.95
CA VAL A 462 -0.66 0.70 1.51
C VAL A 462 -1.72 -0.20 0.87
N ASP A 463 -2.88 0.38 0.56
CA ASP A 463 -4.04 -0.31 0.01
C ASP A 463 -4.99 0.70 -0.61
N SER A 464 -5.67 0.33 -1.69
CA SER A 464 -6.64 1.20 -2.35
C SER A 464 -7.72 0.38 -3.06
N GLY A 465 -8.79 1.04 -3.44
CA GLY A 465 -9.82 0.45 -4.29
C GLY A 465 -11.14 1.19 -4.24
N THR A 466 -12.17 0.55 -4.79
CA THR A 466 -13.49 1.15 -4.95
C THR A 466 -14.59 0.22 -4.45
N ILE A 467 -15.58 0.79 -3.80
CA ILE A 467 -16.79 0.12 -3.31
C ILE A 467 -17.97 0.68 -4.10
N PRO A 468 -18.66 -0.11 -4.93
CA PRO A 468 -19.85 0.35 -5.63
C PRO A 468 -21.02 0.54 -4.65
N GLU A 469 -21.89 1.49 -4.93
CA GLU A 469 -23.06 1.72 -4.08
C GLU A 469 -24.05 0.54 -4.13
N SER A 470 -24.59 0.17 -2.97
CA SER A 470 -25.29 -1.10 -2.76
C SER A 470 -26.59 -1.27 -3.56
N SER A 471 -27.22 -0.18 -4.04
CA SER A 471 -28.36 -0.23 -4.96
C SER A 471 -27.97 -0.62 -6.39
N ASN A 472 -26.70 -0.42 -6.79
CA ASN A 472 -26.18 -0.85 -8.09
C ASN A 472 -25.87 -2.36 -8.14
N LEU A 473 -25.73 -3.01 -6.98
CA LEU A 473 -25.54 -4.47 -6.90
C LEU A 473 -26.82 -5.27 -7.22
N ALA A 474 -27.99 -4.62 -7.25
CA ALA A 474 -29.26 -5.27 -7.57
C ALA A 474 -29.48 -5.50 -9.08
N GLU A 475 -28.65 -4.91 -9.95
CA GLU A 475 -28.77 -5.01 -11.42
C GLU A 475 -27.73 -5.93 -12.08
N ALA A 476 -26.74 -6.42 -11.33
CA ALA A 476 -25.77 -7.38 -11.85
C ALA A 476 -26.35 -8.81 -11.85
N PRO A 477 -26.50 -9.47 -13.02
CA PRO A 477 -26.91 -10.87 -13.05
C PRO A 477 -25.78 -11.73 -12.47
N LEU A 478 -26.17 -12.61 -11.52
CA LEU A 478 -25.32 -13.63 -10.90
C LEU A 478 -24.57 -14.51 -11.89
#